data_AF-A0A0M6XYD3-F1
#
_entry.id   AF-A0A0M6XYD3-F1
#
_cell.length_a   1.000
_cell.length_b   1.000
_cell.length_c   1.000
_cell.angle_alpha   90.00
_cell.angle_beta   90.00
_cell.angle_gamma   90.00
#
_symmetry.space_group_name_H-M   'P 1'
#
loop_
_entity.id
_entity.type
_entity.pdbx_description
1 polymer ?
#
loop_
_entity_poly.entity_id
_entity_poly.type
_entity_poly.pdbx_seq_one_letter_code
_entity_poly.pdbx_strand_id
1 'polypeptide(L)'
;MVELFAILPTLLYAAVASLWLSLAAPSVAANTHGTESPQTFPTLAEQLAALSPEQLEELFVFVAGNTLFTLYHESGHMLVSELELPVLAQEEDAVDNLATVSMLGADTDDMDLYLTQAMIGWFLIAEEDYDDLVFYDEHDLDQQRGYKMLCLMVGADEDAFLDLARDLELPEERIESCAFDYEQASASWEIVTDPYLRDSDTPGGKIKVVHDPATRDLEAMAVFLKESGLMEMVAKEFDTFYELPKTVTFRSTACGEENAFWDPQTREVILCHELLAGLAEIYLSVPEENEKAQSED
;
A
#
# COMPACT_ATOMS: atom_id res chain seq x y z
N MET A 1 8.55 -40.98 -62.89
CA MET A 1 8.16 -41.41 -64.25
C MET A 1 6.69 -41.01 -64.40
N VAL A 2 6.30 -40.20 -65.40
CA VAL A 2 4.89 -39.87 -65.76
C VAL A 2 4.11 -39.18 -64.61
N GLU A 3 3.91 -37.85 -64.52
CA GLU A 3 3.36 -36.86 -65.46
C GLU A 3 2.01 -37.22 -66.13
N LEU A 4 0.94 -36.47 -65.82
CA LEU A 4 0.13 -35.66 -66.77
C LEU A 4 -0.88 -34.80 -65.95
N PHE A 5 -1.03 -33.49 -66.22
CA PHE A 5 -2.08 -32.83 -67.04
C PHE A 5 -3.52 -33.38 -66.84
N ALA A 6 -4.58 -32.58 -66.69
CA ALA A 6 -4.74 -31.12 -66.48
C ALA A 6 -6.12 -30.89 -65.79
N ILE A 7 -6.98 -29.86 -65.96
CA ILE A 7 -7.21 -28.75 -66.92
C ILE A 7 -7.72 -27.52 -66.13
N LEU A 8 -7.42 -26.30 -66.59
CA LEU A 8 -7.95 -25.04 -66.04
C LEU A 8 -8.82 -24.32 -67.11
N PRO A 9 -10.08 -23.97 -66.83
CA PRO A 9 -10.81 -22.94 -67.56
C PRO A 9 -11.01 -21.70 -66.69
N THR A 10 -10.59 -20.53 -67.21
CA THR A 10 -11.06 -19.23 -66.72
C THR A 10 -12.53 -19.02 -67.08
N LEU A 11 -13.19 -18.04 -66.44
CA LEU A 11 -13.86 -16.89 -67.09
C LEU A 11 -14.69 -16.05 -66.09
N LEU A 12 -14.41 -14.74 -66.08
CA LEU A 12 -15.23 -13.58 -65.70
C LEU A 12 -15.82 -13.36 -64.28
N TYR A 13 -15.46 -12.17 -63.75
CA TYR A 13 -16.32 -11.17 -63.09
C TYR A 13 -17.09 -11.55 -61.80
N ALA A 14 -16.50 -11.16 -60.67
CA ALA A 14 -17.16 -10.22 -59.76
C ALA A 14 -16.11 -9.25 -59.18
N ALA A 15 -16.12 -7.99 -59.61
CA ALA A 15 -15.27 -6.95 -59.03
C ALA A 15 -15.91 -6.43 -57.73
N VAL A 16 -15.81 -7.20 -56.66
CA VAL A 16 -16.18 -6.74 -55.32
C VAL A 16 -15.12 -5.74 -54.88
N ALA A 17 -15.47 -4.45 -54.88
CA ALA A 17 -14.62 -3.42 -54.32
C ALA A 17 -14.55 -3.61 -52.80
N SER A 18 -13.46 -4.21 -52.32
CA SER A 18 -13.18 -4.34 -50.88
C SER A 18 -13.11 -2.95 -50.27
N LEU A 19 -14.19 -2.55 -49.60
CA LEU A 19 -14.27 -1.31 -48.86
C LEU A 19 -13.29 -1.43 -47.70
N TRP A 20 -12.13 -0.76 -47.80
CA TRP A 20 -11.19 -0.65 -46.69
C TRP A 20 -11.85 0.19 -45.60
N LEU A 21 -12.52 -0.48 -44.65
CA LEU A 21 -12.72 0.10 -43.33
C LEU A 21 -11.33 0.26 -42.73
N SER A 22 -10.80 1.48 -42.77
CA SER A 22 -9.75 1.89 -41.84
C SER A 22 -10.33 1.73 -40.44
N LEU A 23 -10.00 0.61 -39.79
CA LEU A 23 -10.07 0.52 -38.34
C LEU A 23 -9.10 1.58 -37.82
N ALA A 24 -9.64 2.73 -37.44
CA ALA A 24 -8.93 3.62 -36.55
C ALA A 24 -8.58 2.78 -35.32
N ALA A 25 -7.30 2.73 -34.96
CA ALA A 25 -6.91 2.14 -33.69
C ALA A 25 -7.71 2.84 -32.59
N PRO A 26 -8.20 2.12 -31.56
CA PRO A 26 -8.77 2.79 -30.40
C PRO A 26 -7.69 3.70 -29.84
N SER A 27 -7.92 5.01 -29.94
CA SER A 27 -7.14 5.97 -29.19
C SER A 27 -7.37 5.63 -27.72
N VAL A 28 -6.33 5.16 -27.04
CA VAL A 28 -6.33 5.08 -25.58
C VAL A 28 -6.71 6.47 -25.10
N ALA A 29 -7.89 6.58 -24.50
CA ALA A 29 -8.27 7.80 -23.82
C ALA A 29 -7.33 7.90 -22.63
N ALA A 30 -6.57 8.99 -22.53
CA ALA A 30 -5.98 9.33 -21.25
C ALA A 30 -7.16 9.55 -20.29
N ASN A 31 -7.14 8.91 -19.12
CA ASN A 31 -8.13 9.16 -18.08
C ASN A 31 -8.03 10.64 -17.71
N THR A 32 -8.99 11.43 -18.17
CA THR A 32 -9.26 12.74 -17.59
C THR A 32 -9.97 12.47 -16.29
N HIS A 33 -9.21 12.39 -15.19
CA HIS A 33 -9.75 12.38 -13.84
C HIS A 33 -10.81 13.48 -13.70
N GLY A 34 -11.85 13.20 -12.91
CA GLY A 34 -12.92 14.16 -12.67
C GLY A 34 -12.33 15.49 -12.17
N THR A 35 -12.91 16.61 -12.58
CA THR A 35 -12.60 17.90 -11.93
C THR A 35 -13.34 17.98 -10.61
N GLU A 36 -12.99 17.09 -9.69
CA GLU A 36 -13.36 17.17 -8.30
C GLU A 36 -12.56 18.29 -7.65
N SER A 37 -13.03 18.79 -6.51
CA SER A 37 -12.29 19.82 -5.78
C SER A 37 -11.26 19.13 -4.90
N PRO A 38 -10.02 19.62 -4.82
CA PRO A 38 -9.03 19.06 -3.91
C PRO A 38 -9.61 18.92 -2.50
N GLN A 39 -9.37 17.78 -1.86
CA GLN A 39 -9.73 17.58 -0.46
C GLN A 39 -8.96 18.59 0.41
N THR A 40 -9.58 19.01 1.53
CA THR A 40 -9.06 20.07 2.39
C THR A 40 -9.36 19.76 3.84
N PHE A 41 -8.41 20.07 4.73
CA PHE A 41 -8.48 19.75 6.15
C PHE A 41 -8.49 21.02 7.02
N PRO A 42 -9.47 21.93 6.82
CA PRO A 42 -9.41 23.30 7.33
C PRO A 42 -9.41 23.40 8.86
N THR A 43 -9.87 22.35 9.54
CA THR A 43 -10.00 22.23 11.00
C THR A 43 -8.88 21.45 11.67
N LEU A 44 -8.16 20.57 10.96
CA LEU A 44 -7.17 19.64 11.55
C LEU A 44 -6.13 20.36 12.43
N ALA A 45 -5.59 21.49 11.97
CA ALA A 45 -4.64 22.28 12.75
C ALA A 45 -5.22 22.92 14.03
N GLU A 46 -6.54 23.10 14.12
CA GLU A 46 -7.22 23.54 15.35
C GLU A 46 -7.57 22.35 16.26
N GLN A 47 -7.85 21.17 15.70
CA GLN A 47 -8.09 19.92 16.42
C GLN A 47 -6.81 19.42 17.12
N LEU A 48 -5.71 19.29 16.38
CA LEU A 48 -4.39 18.89 16.93
C LEU A 48 -3.89 19.85 18.02
N ALA A 49 -4.25 21.13 17.93
CA ALA A 49 -3.90 22.14 18.94
C ALA A 49 -4.79 22.13 20.19
N ALA A 50 -5.83 21.30 20.23
CA ALA A 50 -6.73 21.12 21.37
C ALA A 50 -6.44 19.86 22.20
N LEU A 51 -5.69 18.90 21.65
CA LEU A 51 -5.28 17.65 22.33
C LEU A 51 -4.32 17.91 23.51
N SER A 52 -4.28 16.96 24.45
CA SER A 52 -3.17 16.86 25.41
C SER A 52 -1.89 16.39 24.71
N PRO A 53 -0.70 16.58 25.32
CA PRO A 53 0.55 16.02 24.79
C PRO A 53 0.49 14.49 24.61
N GLU A 54 -0.20 13.80 25.51
CA GLU A 54 -0.38 12.35 25.50
C GLU A 54 -1.30 11.90 24.35
N GLN A 55 -2.49 12.51 24.22
CA GLN A 55 -3.41 12.24 23.10
C GLN A 55 -2.79 12.55 21.72
N LEU A 56 -1.91 13.57 21.66
CA LEU A 56 -1.18 13.92 20.45
C LEU A 56 -0.06 12.93 20.12
N GLU A 57 0.57 12.33 21.13
CA GLU A 57 1.55 11.25 20.97
C GLU A 57 0.86 9.98 20.45
N GLU A 58 -0.28 9.59 21.04
CA GLU A 58 -1.10 8.44 20.62
C GLU A 58 -1.58 8.59 19.16
N LEU A 59 -2.13 9.76 18.79
CA LEU A 59 -2.50 10.09 17.41
C LEU A 59 -1.32 9.94 16.44
N PHE A 60 -0.14 10.45 16.81
CA PHE A 60 1.04 10.35 15.94
C PHE A 60 1.60 8.94 15.84
N VAL A 61 1.44 8.08 16.85
CA VAL A 61 1.77 6.65 16.76
C VAL A 61 0.77 5.93 15.83
N PHE A 62 -0.52 6.26 15.89
CA PHE A 62 -1.53 5.74 14.96
C PHE A 62 -1.23 6.13 13.50
N VAL A 63 -1.00 7.42 13.25
CA VAL A 63 -0.66 7.92 11.90
C VAL A 63 0.67 7.34 11.42
N ALA A 64 1.68 7.20 12.30
CA ALA A 64 2.96 6.56 11.95
C ALA A 64 2.80 5.11 11.51
N GLY A 65 2.03 4.30 12.25
CA GLY A 65 1.83 2.88 11.95
C GLY A 65 1.19 2.65 10.59
N ASN A 66 0.05 3.32 10.36
CA ASN A 66 -0.64 3.29 9.07
C ASN A 66 0.24 3.83 7.93
N THR A 67 0.94 4.95 8.13
CA THR A 67 1.86 5.52 7.13
C THR A 67 3.02 4.58 6.77
N LEU A 68 3.59 3.88 7.76
CA LEU A 68 4.62 2.87 7.51
C LEU A 68 4.04 1.72 6.68
N PHE A 69 2.91 1.15 7.08
CA PHE A 69 2.30 0.04 6.35
C PHE A 69 2.04 0.41 4.89
N THR A 70 1.44 1.57 4.62
CA THR A 70 1.27 2.10 3.25
C THR A 70 2.61 2.24 2.52
N LEU A 71 3.65 2.78 3.15
CA LEU A 71 4.99 2.90 2.54
C LEU A 71 5.59 1.53 2.20
N TYR A 72 5.41 0.51 3.02
CA TYR A 72 5.86 -0.87 2.73
C TYR A 72 5.02 -1.50 1.60
N HIS A 73 3.70 -1.29 1.56
CA HIS A 73 2.79 -1.75 0.50
C HIS A 73 3.17 -1.14 -0.86
N GLU A 74 3.36 0.17 -0.95
CA GLU A 74 3.82 0.84 -2.20
C GLU A 74 5.24 0.46 -2.59
N SER A 75 6.11 0.21 -1.60
CA SER A 75 7.43 -0.35 -1.86
C SER A 75 7.34 -1.77 -2.43
N GLY A 76 6.24 -2.49 -2.17
CA GLY A 76 5.91 -3.75 -2.80
C GLY A 76 5.59 -3.63 -4.29
N HIS A 77 4.68 -2.74 -4.68
CA HIS A 77 4.42 -2.45 -6.10
C HIS A 77 5.68 -1.97 -6.82
N MET A 78 6.50 -1.13 -6.16
CA MET A 78 7.82 -0.77 -6.66
C MET A 78 8.68 -2.01 -6.90
N LEU A 79 8.84 -2.93 -5.94
CA LEU A 79 9.70 -4.11 -6.12
C LEU A 79 9.18 -5.05 -7.21
N VAL A 80 7.87 -5.30 -7.27
CA VAL A 80 7.24 -6.10 -8.34
C VAL A 80 7.55 -5.50 -9.71
N SER A 81 7.40 -4.17 -9.85
CA SER A 81 7.62 -3.43 -11.09
C SER A 81 9.10 -3.31 -11.48
N GLU A 82 9.99 -3.05 -10.50
CA GLU A 82 11.42 -2.82 -10.74
C GLU A 82 12.22 -4.09 -10.98
N LEU A 83 11.84 -5.20 -10.33
CA LEU A 83 12.53 -6.49 -10.39
C LEU A 83 11.81 -7.53 -11.28
N GLU A 84 10.73 -7.13 -11.96
CA GLU A 84 9.88 -7.98 -12.81
C GLU A 84 9.41 -9.27 -12.07
N LEU A 85 8.96 -9.11 -10.80
CA LEU A 85 8.62 -10.26 -9.94
C LEU A 85 7.35 -11.00 -10.43
N PRO A 86 7.30 -12.33 -10.30
CA PRO A 86 6.17 -13.13 -10.78
C PRO A 86 4.98 -13.10 -9.79
N VAL A 87 4.04 -12.19 -10.00
CA VAL A 87 2.75 -12.19 -9.28
C VAL A 87 1.91 -13.40 -9.69
N LEU A 88 1.30 -14.08 -8.71
CA LEU A 88 0.32 -15.15 -8.89
C LEU A 88 -0.93 -14.79 -8.09
N ALA A 89 -2.11 -14.92 -8.72
CA ALA A 89 -3.37 -14.34 -8.25
C ALA A 89 -3.37 -12.79 -8.33
N GLN A 90 -3.62 -12.08 -7.22
CA GLN A 90 -3.76 -10.62 -7.19
C GLN A 90 -2.46 -9.97 -6.71
N GLU A 91 -2.14 -8.76 -7.17
CA GLU A 91 -0.91 -8.05 -6.75
C GLU A 91 -1.07 -7.54 -5.31
N GLU A 92 -2.21 -6.91 -5.00
CA GLU A 92 -2.72 -6.59 -3.65
C GLU A 92 -2.37 -7.67 -2.60
N ASP A 93 -2.82 -8.90 -2.85
CA ASP A 93 -2.62 -10.04 -1.96
C ASP A 93 -1.14 -10.38 -1.70
N ALA A 94 -0.25 -9.99 -2.59
CA ALA A 94 1.19 -10.20 -2.48
C ALA A 94 1.90 -9.00 -1.84
N VAL A 95 1.50 -7.76 -2.14
CA VAL A 95 2.11 -6.55 -1.56
C VAL A 95 1.65 -6.30 -0.11
N ASP A 96 0.43 -6.68 0.26
CA ASP A 96 -0.03 -6.74 1.65
C ASP A 96 0.82 -7.71 2.47
N ASN A 97 0.94 -8.95 1.99
CA ASN A 97 1.74 -9.99 2.61
C ASN A 97 3.19 -9.52 2.79
N LEU A 98 3.75 -8.89 1.75
CA LEU A 98 5.08 -8.30 1.78
C LEU A 98 5.21 -7.21 2.84
N ALA A 99 4.27 -6.27 2.90
CA ALA A 99 4.31 -5.18 3.87
C ALA A 99 4.30 -5.73 5.30
N THR A 100 3.41 -6.68 5.58
CA THR A 100 3.36 -7.39 6.86
C THR A 100 4.66 -8.11 7.18
N VAL A 101 5.20 -8.96 6.30
CA VAL A 101 6.46 -9.70 6.60
C VAL A 101 7.71 -8.82 6.62
N SER A 102 7.71 -7.67 5.94
CA SER A 102 8.83 -6.70 6.00
C SER A 102 8.87 -6.00 7.36
N MET A 103 7.73 -5.51 7.85
CA MET A 103 7.62 -4.91 9.18
C MET A 103 7.95 -5.92 10.28
N LEU A 104 7.40 -7.14 10.21
CA LEU A 104 7.74 -8.23 11.15
C LEU A 104 9.23 -8.63 11.07
N GLY A 105 9.87 -8.48 9.91
CA GLY A 105 11.30 -8.72 9.72
C GLY A 105 12.23 -7.74 10.46
N ALA A 106 11.69 -6.68 11.07
CA ALA A 106 12.45 -5.74 11.89
C ALA A 106 12.75 -6.28 13.31
N ASP A 107 11.91 -7.17 13.86
CA ASP A 107 12.08 -7.82 15.18
C ASP A 107 12.26 -6.79 16.34
N THR A 108 11.30 -5.85 16.47
CA THR A 108 11.32 -4.79 17.50
C THR A 108 9.94 -4.32 17.98
N ASP A 109 9.82 -4.10 19.30
CA ASP A 109 8.63 -3.59 20.01
C ASP A 109 7.99 -2.35 19.33
N ASP A 110 8.81 -1.42 18.84
CA ASP A 110 8.36 -0.20 18.15
C ASP A 110 7.63 -0.53 16.83
N MET A 111 8.11 -1.51 16.08
CA MET A 111 7.52 -1.92 14.79
C MET A 111 6.27 -2.77 15.00
N ASP A 112 6.24 -3.60 16.04
CA ASP A 112 5.04 -4.36 16.43
C ASP A 112 3.91 -3.43 16.86
N LEU A 113 4.23 -2.35 17.57
CA LEU A 113 3.30 -1.26 17.88
C LEU A 113 2.80 -0.56 16.62
N TYR A 114 3.69 -0.21 15.68
CA TYR A 114 3.30 0.41 14.41
C TYR A 114 2.40 -0.50 13.54
N LEU A 115 2.72 -1.79 13.45
CA LEU A 115 1.93 -2.77 12.70
C LEU A 115 0.58 -3.05 13.39
N THR A 116 0.54 -3.04 14.72
CA THR A 116 -0.70 -3.05 15.52
C THR A 116 -1.59 -1.85 15.18
N GLN A 117 -1.04 -0.63 15.16
CA GLN A 117 -1.81 0.56 14.79
C GLN A 117 -2.28 0.55 13.33
N ALA A 118 -1.49 0.00 12.41
CA ALA A 118 -1.89 -0.20 11.03
C ALA A 118 -3.10 -1.16 10.92
N MET A 119 -3.09 -2.24 11.71
CA MET A 119 -4.20 -3.20 11.73
C MET A 119 -5.47 -2.62 12.37
N ILE A 120 -5.33 -1.84 13.45
CA ILE A 120 -6.46 -1.10 14.04
C ILE A 120 -7.04 -0.12 13.01
N GLY A 121 -6.19 0.65 12.31
CA GLY A 121 -6.64 1.58 11.27
C GLY A 121 -7.34 0.87 10.10
N TRP A 122 -6.81 -0.26 9.64
CA TRP A 122 -7.44 -1.09 8.61
C TRP A 122 -8.86 -1.50 9.00
N PHE A 123 -9.05 -2.04 10.20
CA PHE A 123 -10.37 -2.50 10.66
C PHE A 123 -11.34 -1.34 10.95
N LEU A 124 -10.88 -0.20 11.46
CA LEU A 124 -11.72 1.00 11.61
C LEU A 124 -12.29 1.48 10.28
N ILE A 125 -11.48 1.52 9.21
CA ILE A 125 -11.94 1.92 7.87
C ILE A 125 -12.79 0.82 7.21
N ALA A 126 -12.51 -0.46 7.49
CA ALA A 126 -13.22 -1.59 6.88
C ALA A 126 -14.53 -1.99 7.58
N GLU A 127 -14.86 -1.43 8.76
CA GLU A 127 -16.15 -1.65 9.44
C GLU A 127 -17.16 -0.52 9.20
N GLU A 128 -16.74 0.74 9.17
CA GLU A 128 -17.61 1.87 8.89
C GLU A 128 -17.73 2.12 7.38
N ASP A 129 -18.98 2.17 6.89
CA ASP A 129 -19.34 2.49 5.50
C ASP A 129 -19.07 4.00 5.26
N TYR A 130 -17.78 4.38 5.19
CA TYR A 130 -17.29 5.76 5.06
C TYR A 130 -17.63 6.35 3.68
N ASP A 131 -18.90 6.75 3.50
CA ASP A 131 -19.53 7.33 2.29
C ASP A 131 -18.75 8.49 1.61
N ASP A 132 -17.76 9.10 2.29
CA ASP A 132 -16.93 10.22 1.80
C ASP A 132 -15.41 9.88 1.64
N LEU A 133 -14.92 8.68 2.00
CA LEU A 133 -13.51 8.28 1.80
C LEU A 133 -13.32 7.57 0.44
N VAL A 134 -12.67 8.23 -0.51
CA VAL A 134 -12.58 7.77 -1.91
C VAL A 134 -11.39 6.82 -2.16
N PHE A 135 -11.39 5.65 -1.52
CA PHE A 135 -10.48 4.52 -1.84
C PHE A 135 -10.85 3.81 -3.18
N TYR A 136 -11.31 4.57 -4.19
CA TYR A 136 -12.01 4.03 -5.37
C TYR A 136 -11.13 3.84 -6.62
N ASP A 137 -9.99 3.15 -6.52
CA ASP A 137 -9.27 2.63 -7.70
C ASP A 137 -8.52 1.33 -7.36
N GLU A 138 -9.12 0.18 -7.69
CA GLU A 138 -8.66 -1.22 -7.50
C GLU A 138 -8.16 -1.69 -6.10
N HIS A 139 -7.96 -0.79 -5.13
CA HIS A 139 -7.40 -1.03 -3.79
C HIS A 139 -8.45 -1.10 -2.64
N ASP A 140 -9.59 -1.79 -2.84
CA ASP A 140 -10.60 -1.96 -1.77
C ASP A 140 -9.98 -2.59 -0.49
N LEU A 141 -10.25 -1.97 0.67
CA LEU A 141 -9.81 -2.42 2.00
C LEU A 141 -10.66 -3.60 2.52
N ASP A 142 -10.59 -4.73 1.83
CA ASP A 142 -11.33 -5.95 2.19
C ASP A 142 -10.94 -6.46 3.59
N GLN A 143 -11.93 -6.71 4.44
CA GLN A 143 -11.73 -7.35 5.75
C GLN A 143 -10.99 -8.69 5.63
N GLN A 144 -11.16 -9.43 4.52
CA GLN A 144 -10.44 -10.68 4.26
C GLN A 144 -8.92 -10.46 4.08
N ARG A 145 -8.49 -9.32 3.51
CA ARG A 145 -7.08 -8.90 3.47
C ARG A 145 -6.58 -8.59 4.88
N GLY A 146 -7.36 -7.82 5.66
CA GLY A 146 -7.11 -7.54 7.08
C GLY A 146 -6.88 -8.81 7.92
N TYR A 147 -7.85 -9.73 7.93
CA TYR A 147 -7.74 -11.01 8.64
C TYR A 147 -6.60 -11.92 8.16
N LYS A 148 -6.18 -11.79 6.89
CA LYS A 148 -5.03 -12.50 6.34
C LYS A 148 -3.72 -11.93 6.90
N MET A 149 -3.56 -10.60 6.90
CA MET A 149 -2.38 -9.92 7.47
C MET A 149 -2.29 -10.08 8.99
N LEU A 150 -3.39 -9.89 9.73
CA LEU A 150 -3.48 -10.15 11.17
C LEU A 150 -3.05 -11.58 11.54
N CYS A 151 -3.35 -12.55 10.69
CA CYS A 151 -2.89 -13.92 10.85
C CYS A 151 -1.40 -14.12 10.49
N LEU A 152 -0.81 -13.32 9.59
CA LEU A 152 0.66 -13.31 9.42
C LEU A 152 1.37 -12.74 10.65
N MET A 153 0.78 -11.72 11.30
CA MET A 153 1.30 -11.13 12.55
C MET A 153 1.35 -12.18 13.67
N VAL A 154 0.21 -12.79 14.02
CA VAL A 154 0.12 -13.88 15.02
C VAL A 154 0.96 -15.10 14.63
N GLY A 155 1.17 -15.32 13.32
CA GLY A 155 2.02 -16.38 12.81
C GLY A 155 3.53 -16.14 12.96
N ALA A 156 3.95 -14.88 13.13
CA ALA A 156 5.33 -14.50 13.38
C ALA A 156 5.63 -14.42 14.89
N ASP A 157 4.78 -13.73 15.65
CA ASP A 157 4.86 -13.68 17.11
C ASP A 157 3.46 -13.78 17.75
N GLU A 158 3.19 -14.92 18.39
CA GLU A 158 1.94 -15.16 19.11
C GLU A 158 1.89 -14.38 20.44
N ASP A 159 3.03 -14.19 21.13
CA ASP A 159 3.08 -13.47 22.42
C ASP A 159 2.82 -11.95 22.22
N ALA A 160 3.18 -11.39 21.05
CA ALA A 160 2.95 -9.98 20.72
C ALA A 160 1.54 -9.67 20.20
N PHE A 161 0.98 -10.50 19.30
CA PHE A 161 -0.22 -10.14 18.51
C PHE A 161 -1.51 -10.91 18.87
N LEU A 162 -1.46 -11.92 19.74
CA LEU A 162 -2.62 -12.77 20.03
C LEU A 162 -3.80 -12.03 20.69
N ASP A 163 -3.55 -11.06 21.55
CA ASP A 163 -4.64 -10.30 22.20
C ASP A 163 -5.31 -9.34 21.20
N LEU A 164 -4.53 -8.63 20.36
CA LEU A 164 -5.06 -7.86 19.22
C LEU A 164 -5.93 -8.72 18.30
N ALA A 165 -5.50 -9.94 18.02
CA ALA A 165 -6.25 -10.86 17.17
C ALA A 165 -7.58 -11.32 17.79
N ARG A 166 -7.65 -11.41 19.12
CA ARG A 166 -8.90 -11.73 19.84
C ARG A 166 -9.84 -10.53 19.93
N ASP A 167 -9.31 -9.34 20.14
CA ASP A 167 -10.09 -8.10 20.17
C ASP A 167 -10.70 -7.78 18.78
N LEU A 168 -9.99 -8.11 17.70
CA LEU A 168 -10.49 -8.08 16.31
C LEU A 168 -11.26 -9.36 15.90
N GLU A 169 -11.79 -10.14 16.85
CA GLU A 169 -12.61 -11.36 16.64
C GLU A 169 -12.03 -12.45 15.69
N LEU A 170 -10.70 -12.53 15.47
CA LEU A 170 -10.10 -13.59 14.65
C LEU A 170 -10.39 -14.98 15.27
N PRO A 171 -11.03 -15.92 14.55
CA PRO A 171 -11.43 -17.21 15.14
C PRO A 171 -10.25 -18.05 15.64
N GLU A 172 -10.38 -18.69 16.80
CA GLU A 172 -9.30 -19.53 17.38
C GLU A 172 -8.88 -20.69 16.44
N GLU A 173 -9.81 -21.27 15.66
CA GLU A 173 -9.51 -22.28 14.62
C GLU A 173 -8.64 -21.71 13.48
N ARG A 174 -8.71 -20.39 13.23
CA ARG A 174 -7.83 -19.70 12.29
C ARG A 174 -6.47 -19.42 12.92
N ILE A 175 -6.43 -19.00 14.18
CA ILE A 175 -5.19 -18.80 14.96
C ILE A 175 -4.31 -20.06 14.94
N GLU A 176 -4.88 -21.25 15.12
CA GLU A 176 -4.15 -22.56 15.02
C GLU A 176 -3.39 -22.77 13.68
N SER A 177 -3.73 -22.03 12.62
CA SER A 177 -3.09 -22.13 11.30
C SER A 177 -2.08 -21.01 10.98
N CYS A 178 -2.01 -19.96 11.80
CA CYS A 178 -1.35 -18.71 11.43
C CYS A 178 0.17 -18.83 11.22
N ALA A 179 0.87 -19.60 12.06
CA ALA A 179 2.32 -19.84 11.90
C ALA A 179 2.68 -20.48 10.55
N PHE A 180 1.83 -21.37 10.01
CA PHE A 180 2.06 -21.98 8.70
C PHE A 180 1.89 -20.99 7.54
N ASP A 181 0.94 -20.06 7.66
CA ASP A 181 0.71 -19.02 6.65
C ASP A 181 1.82 -17.97 6.67
N TYR A 182 2.34 -17.61 7.85
CA TYR A 182 3.54 -16.77 7.98
C TYR A 182 4.79 -17.44 7.40
N GLU A 183 5.09 -18.70 7.77
CA GLU A 183 6.18 -19.48 7.16
C GLU A 183 6.06 -19.51 5.63
N GLN A 184 4.84 -19.71 5.10
CA GLN A 184 4.59 -19.77 3.67
C GLN A 184 4.78 -18.42 2.97
N ALA A 185 4.29 -17.32 3.55
CA ALA A 185 4.41 -15.99 2.98
C ALA A 185 5.87 -15.52 2.98
N SER A 186 6.55 -15.63 4.12
CA SER A 186 7.95 -15.24 4.32
C SER A 186 8.89 -16.04 3.40
N ALA A 187 8.79 -17.37 3.38
CA ALA A 187 9.62 -18.20 2.51
C ALA A 187 9.32 -17.99 1.01
N SER A 188 8.06 -17.69 0.64
CA SER A 188 7.73 -17.34 -0.75
C SER A 188 8.37 -16.02 -1.17
N TRP A 189 8.41 -15.04 -0.27
CA TRP A 189 9.08 -13.76 -0.51
C TRP A 189 10.61 -13.89 -0.65
N GLU A 190 11.24 -14.64 0.27
CA GLU A 190 12.67 -14.97 0.19
C GLU A 190 13.01 -15.61 -1.17
N ILE A 191 12.22 -16.59 -1.62
CA ILE A 191 12.45 -17.32 -2.87
C ILE A 191 12.34 -16.42 -4.12
N VAL A 192 11.43 -15.43 -4.15
CA VAL A 192 11.31 -14.52 -5.32
C VAL A 192 12.32 -13.38 -5.29
N THR A 193 12.89 -13.04 -4.13
CA THR A 193 13.84 -11.93 -3.98
C THR A 193 15.32 -12.31 -3.86
N ASP A 194 15.68 -13.53 -3.48
CA ASP A 194 17.07 -14.04 -3.43
C ASP A 194 17.96 -13.60 -4.63
N PRO A 195 17.49 -13.65 -5.90
CA PRO A 195 18.30 -13.20 -7.05
C PRO A 195 18.67 -11.70 -7.06
N TYR A 196 18.04 -10.90 -6.21
CA TYR A 196 18.10 -9.44 -6.13
C TYR A 196 18.61 -8.91 -4.78
N LEU A 197 18.88 -9.79 -3.80
CA LEU A 197 19.39 -9.37 -2.49
C LEU A 197 20.84 -8.87 -2.54
N ARG A 198 21.18 -7.97 -1.63
CA ARG A 198 22.49 -7.32 -1.49
C ARG A 198 23.25 -7.84 -0.28
N ASP A 199 24.48 -8.29 -0.51
CA ASP A 199 25.49 -8.56 0.54
C ASP A 199 26.09 -7.24 1.06
N SER A 200 25.28 -6.40 1.75
CA SER A 200 25.72 -5.10 2.28
C SER A 200 24.82 -4.50 3.36
N ASP A 201 25.40 -4.14 4.51
CA ASP A 201 24.76 -3.35 5.57
C ASP A 201 24.56 -1.85 5.22
N THR A 202 24.65 -1.46 3.94
CA THR A 202 24.61 -0.04 3.51
C THR A 202 23.75 0.22 2.26
N PRO A 203 23.06 1.38 2.18
CA PRO A 203 22.23 1.73 1.04
C PRO A 203 22.98 1.81 -0.32
N GLY A 204 22.34 1.39 -1.39
CA GLY A 204 22.87 1.34 -2.76
C GLY A 204 22.88 2.68 -3.51
N GLY A 205 22.21 3.70 -2.99
CA GLY A 205 22.03 5.01 -3.63
C GLY A 205 21.06 5.00 -4.82
N LYS A 206 20.11 4.06 -4.84
CA LYS A 206 19.09 3.89 -5.88
C LYS A 206 17.78 4.58 -5.49
N ILE A 207 17.37 4.50 -4.21
CA ILE A 207 16.22 5.26 -3.69
C ILE A 207 16.66 6.68 -3.29
N LYS A 208 15.76 7.66 -3.44
CA LYS A 208 15.91 9.04 -2.98
C LYS A 208 14.63 9.52 -2.33
N VAL A 209 14.70 10.15 -1.15
CA VAL A 209 13.54 10.80 -0.53
C VAL A 209 13.44 12.27 -0.95
N VAL A 210 12.21 12.73 -1.22
CA VAL A 210 11.86 14.11 -1.58
C VAL A 210 10.59 14.52 -0.83
N HIS A 211 10.66 15.60 -0.06
CA HIS A 211 9.48 16.24 0.54
C HIS A 211 9.20 17.56 -0.18
N ASP A 212 8.10 17.60 -0.95
CA ASP A 212 7.60 18.82 -1.57
C ASP A 212 6.80 19.68 -0.56
N PRO A 213 6.57 20.99 -0.82
CA PRO A 213 5.82 21.85 0.09
C PRO A 213 4.32 21.53 0.11
N ALA A 214 3.75 21.40 1.31
CA ALA A 214 2.32 21.20 1.54
C ALA A 214 1.49 22.48 1.43
N THR A 215 0.16 22.33 1.43
CA THR A 215 -0.78 23.43 1.69
C THR A 215 -0.80 23.79 3.19
N ARG A 216 -1.42 24.93 3.53
CA ARG A 216 -1.44 25.47 4.91
C ARG A 216 -2.21 24.59 5.90
N ASP A 217 -3.20 23.85 5.42
CA ASP A 217 -4.00 22.87 6.18
C ASP A 217 -3.25 21.54 6.37
N LEU A 218 -2.41 21.14 5.42
CA LEU A 218 -1.61 19.92 5.46
C LEU A 218 -0.20 20.12 6.07
N GLU A 219 0.20 21.37 6.38
CA GLU A 219 1.53 21.73 6.89
C GLU A 219 1.93 20.94 8.15
N ALA A 220 0.98 20.60 9.03
CA ALA A 220 1.23 19.79 10.21
C ALA A 220 1.66 18.35 9.87
N MET A 221 0.97 17.68 8.94
CA MET A 221 1.26 16.30 8.54
C MET A 221 2.55 16.19 7.73
N ALA A 222 2.80 17.15 6.84
CA ALA A 222 4.03 17.21 6.06
C ALA A 222 5.28 17.49 6.93
N VAL A 223 5.13 18.29 8.00
CA VAL A 223 6.20 18.46 9.00
C VAL A 223 6.36 17.18 9.82
N PHE A 224 5.28 16.56 10.29
CA PHE A 224 5.33 15.31 11.04
C PHE A 224 6.09 14.22 10.28
N LEU A 225 5.68 13.88 9.05
CA LEU A 225 6.29 12.84 8.21
C LEU A 225 7.80 13.05 8.01
N LYS A 226 8.21 14.30 7.79
CA LYS A 226 9.60 14.68 7.51
C LYS A 226 10.48 14.71 8.75
N GLU A 227 9.95 15.09 9.92
CA GLU A 227 10.74 15.13 11.16
C GLU A 227 10.73 13.78 11.90
N SER A 228 9.76 12.91 11.65
CA SER A 228 9.77 11.50 12.08
C SER A 228 10.66 10.61 11.20
N GLY A 229 10.75 10.92 9.90
CA GLY A 229 11.66 10.24 8.96
C GLY A 229 11.20 8.84 8.54
N LEU A 230 9.89 8.56 8.60
CA LEU A 230 9.29 7.26 8.23
C LEU A 230 9.58 6.92 6.76
N MET A 231 9.51 7.93 5.87
CA MET A 231 9.84 7.76 4.45
C MET A 231 11.34 7.46 4.25
N GLU A 232 12.24 8.12 4.97
CA GLU A 232 13.66 7.78 5.01
C GLU A 232 13.96 6.40 5.61
N MET A 233 13.15 5.90 6.55
CA MET A 233 13.30 4.57 7.14
C MET A 233 13.12 3.48 6.08
N VAL A 234 11.94 3.42 5.45
CA VAL A 234 11.60 2.43 4.42
C VAL A 234 12.50 2.59 3.18
N ALA A 235 12.75 3.83 2.74
CA ALA A 235 13.66 4.11 1.63
C ALA A 235 15.10 3.64 1.90
N LYS A 236 15.63 3.82 3.12
CA LYS A 236 16.96 3.35 3.49
C LYS A 236 17.01 1.82 3.55
N GLU A 237 15.95 1.19 4.07
CA GLU A 237 15.85 -0.26 4.21
C GLU A 237 15.86 -0.96 2.85
N PHE A 238 14.93 -0.59 1.95
CA PHE A 238 14.81 -1.21 0.63
C PHE A 238 16.04 -0.95 -0.25
N ASP A 239 16.64 0.25 -0.16
CA ASP A 239 17.91 0.57 -0.84
C ASP A 239 19.12 -0.16 -0.25
N THR A 240 19.02 -0.66 0.99
CA THR A 240 20.05 -1.51 1.61
C THR A 240 19.92 -2.96 1.16
N PHE A 241 18.71 -3.54 1.21
CA PHE A 241 18.49 -4.96 0.93
C PHE A 241 18.41 -5.33 -0.56
N TYR A 242 17.82 -4.50 -1.44
CA TYR A 242 17.52 -4.89 -2.83
C TYR A 242 18.37 -4.15 -3.87
N GLU A 243 18.96 -4.88 -4.83
CA GLU A 243 19.80 -4.31 -5.90
C GLU A 243 18.94 -3.74 -7.05
N LEU A 244 18.21 -2.65 -6.75
CA LEU A 244 17.32 -1.99 -7.72
C LEU A 244 18.08 -1.62 -9.02
N PRO A 245 17.61 -2.04 -10.20
CA PRO A 245 18.37 -1.91 -11.45
C PRO A 245 18.50 -0.46 -11.94
N LYS A 246 17.63 0.43 -11.46
CA LYS A 246 17.54 1.85 -11.81
C LYS A 246 17.22 2.67 -10.56
N THR A 247 17.37 3.99 -10.64
CA THR A 247 16.98 4.92 -9.58
C THR A 247 15.46 5.10 -9.52
N VAL A 248 14.93 5.29 -8.31
CA VAL A 248 13.54 5.60 -7.99
C VAL A 248 13.49 6.78 -7.00
N THR A 249 12.32 7.40 -6.83
CA THR A 249 12.08 8.44 -5.81
C THR A 249 11.01 7.97 -4.84
N PHE A 250 11.13 8.29 -3.55
CA PHE A 250 10.02 8.30 -2.60
C PHE A 250 9.66 9.77 -2.38
N ARG A 251 8.43 10.17 -2.70
CA ARG A 251 7.98 11.56 -2.71
C ARG A 251 6.78 11.75 -1.79
N SER A 252 6.89 12.65 -0.83
CA SER A 252 5.69 13.20 -0.17
C SER A 252 5.28 14.52 -0.84
N THR A 253 4.03 14.67 -1.22
CA THR A 253 3.50 15.90 -1.86
C THR A 253 2.04 16.12 -1.49
N ALA A 254 1.53 17.34 -1.65
CA ALA A 254 0.09 17.56 -1.71
C ALA A 254 -0.42 17.07 -3.08
N CYS A 255 -1.36 16.14 -3.10
CA CYS A 255 -1.96 15.56 -4.31
C CYS A 255 -3.30 16.21 -4.67
N GLY A 256 -4.03 16.69 -3.67
CA GLY A 256 -5.45 17.05 -3.74
C GLY A 256 -6.41 15.90 -3.42
N GLU A 257 -5.89 14.71 -3.10
CA GLU A 257 -6.64 13.48 -2.80
C GLU A 257 -5.90 12.64 -1.74
N GLU A 258 -6.65 11.97 -0.86
CA GLU A 258 -6.18 11.05 0.17
C GLU A 258 -5.68 9.73 -0.44
N ASN A 259 -4.42 9.73 -0.91
CA ASN A 259 -3.91 8.63 -1.72
C ASN A 259 -2.43 8.29 -1.40
N ALA A 260 -2.00 7.11 -1.82
CA ALA A 260 -0.59 6.73 -1.98
C ALA A 260 -0.51 5.73 -3.14
N PHE A 261 0.55 5.81 -3.95
CA PHE A 261 0.70 4.94 -5.13
C PHE A 261 2.13 4.90 -5.67
N TRP A 262 2.51 3.77 -6.25
CA TRP A 262 3.66 3.61 -7.12
C TRP A 262 3.32 4.01 -8.57
N ASP A 263 3.96 5.06 -9.10
CA ASP A 263 3.92 5.38 -10.53
C ASP A 263 5.12 4.75 -11.28
N PRO A 264 4.92 3.69 -12.10
CA PRO A 264 6.00 3.10 -12.90
C PRO A 264 6.47 3.99 -14.07
N GLN A 265 5.76 5.07 -14.41
CA GLN A 265 6.15 5.98 -15.50
C GLN A 265 7.22 6.99 -15.04
N THR A 266 6.99 7.66 -13.90
CA THR A 266 7.98 8.55 -13.27
C THR A 266 8.96 7.80 -12.38
N ARG A 267 8.59 6.59 -11.92
CA ARG A 267 9.35 5.68 -11.06
C ARG A 267 9.43 6.21 -9.63
N GLU A 268 8.28 6.66 -9.12
CA GLU A 268 8.16 7.29 -7.82
C GLU A 268 7.09 6.59 -6.97
N VAL A 269 7.44 6.23 -5.74
CA VAL A 269 6.48 5.95 -4.67
C VAL A 269 6.00 7.30 -4.17
N ILE A 270 4.71 7.58 -4.31
CA ILE A 270 4.09 8.84 -3.94
C ILE A 270 3.21 8.63 -2.71
N LEU A 271 3.37 9.48 -1.71
CA LEU A 271 2.57 9.51 -0.49
C LEU A 271 1.94 10.90 -0.36
N CYS A 272 0.61 10.98 -0.43
CA CYS A 272 -0.08 12.26 -0.38
C CYS A 272 -0.13 12.79 1.06
N HIS A 273 0.11 14.09 1.25
CA HIS A 273 0.01 14.73 2.58
C HIS A 273 -1.42 14.68 3.12
N GLU A 274 -2.39 14.62 2.21
CA GLU A 274 -3.81 14.38 2.45
C GLU A 274 -4.06 13.05 3.16
N LEU A 275 -3.43 11.94 2.76
CA LEU A 275 -3.66 10.62 3.38
C LEU A 275 -3.34 10.63 4.89
N LEU A 276 -2.25 11.30 5.28
CA LEU A 276 -1.88 11.45 6.69
C LEU A 276 -2.88 12.33 7.47
N ALA A 277 -3.54 13.27 6.79
CA ALA A 277 -4.58 14.10 7.37
C ALA A 277 -5.89 13.31 7.52
N GLY A 278 -6.24 12.46 6.55
CA GLY A 278 -7.33 11.48 6.64
C GLY A 278 -7.16 10.51 7.82
N LEU A 279 -5.98 9.88 7.92
CA LEU A 279 -5.62 9.03 9.06
C LEU A 279 -5.72 9.76 10.41
N ALA A 280 -5.35 11.05 10.46
CA ALA A 280 -5.51 11.86 11.66
C ALA A 280 -7.00 12.18 11.96
N GLU A 281 -7.84 12.43 10.96
CA GLU A 281 -9.28 12.66 11.17
C GLU A 281 -10.06 11.37 11.48
N ILE A 282 -9.61 10.19 11.01
CA ILE A 282 -10.11 8.87 11.45
C ILE A 282 -9.80 8.65 12.93
N TYR A 283 -8.56 8.88 13.38
CA TYR A 283 -8.23 8.77 14.80
C TYR A 283 -9.05 9.73 15.67
N LEU A 284 -9.37 10.93 15.16
CA LEU A 284 -10.18 11.94 15.84
C LEU A 284 -11.71 11.69 15.73
N SER A 285 -12.19 10.80 14.86
CA SER A 285 -13.61 10.45 14.73
C SER A 285 -14.03 9.38 15.74
N VAL A 286 -13.13 8.45 16.08
CA VAL A 286 -13.34 7.38 17.06
C VAL A 286 -13.74 7.99 18.42
N PRO A 287 -14.94 7.68 18.96
CA PRO A 287 -15.32 8.17 20.27
C PRO A 287 -14.45 7.55 21.37
N GLU A 288 -13.95 8.35 22.31
CA GLU A 288 -13.30 7.85 23.53
C GLU A 288 -14.23 6.87 24.27
N GLU A 289 -13.93 5.57 24.15
CA GLU A 289 -14.49 4.50 25.00
C GLU A 289 -14.24 4.91 26.46
N ASN A 290 -15.31 5.27 27.15
CA ASN A 290 -15.21 5.88 28.47
C ASN A 290 -14.54 4.89 29.45
N GLU A 291 -13.53 5.34 30.22
CA GLU A 291 -12.79 4.57 31.25
C GLU A 291 -13.64 3.92 32.38
N LYS A 292 -14.97 3.94 32.27
CA LYS A 292 -15.97 3.46 33.24
C LYS A 292 -16.12 1.93 33.25
N ALA A 293 -15.01 1.22 33.11
CA ALA A 293 -14.90 -0.23 33.34
C ALA A 293 -14.02 -0.58 34.57
N GLN A 294 -13.25 0.37 35.13
CA GLN A 294 -12.34 0.13 36.27
C GLN A 294 -12.86 0.65 37.63
N SER A 295 -14.18 0.72 37.84
CA SER A 295 -14.74 1.20 39.12
C SER A 295 -16.02 0.52 39.60
N GLU A 296 -16.25 -0.76 39.29
CA GLU A 296 -17.41 -1.49 39.85
C GLU A 296 -17.23 -3.02 40.02
N ASP A 297 -16.21 -3.44 40.80
CA ASP A 297 -16.25 -4.64 41.68
C ASP A 297 -15.24 -4.53 42.85
#